data_AF-F4SCM6-F1
#
_entry.id   AF-F4SCM6-F1
#
_cell.length_a   1.000
_cell.length_b   1.000
_cell.length_c   1.000
_cell.angle_alpha   90.00
_cell.angle_beta   90.00
_cell.angle_gamma   90.00
#
_symmetry.space_group_name_H-M   'P 1'
#
loop_
_entity.id
_entity.type
_entity.pdbx_description
1 polymer ?
#
loop_
_entity_poly.entity_id
_entity_poly.type
_entity_poly.pdbx_seq_one_letter_code
_entity_poly.pdbx_strand_id
1 'polypeptide(L)'
;MAVITTRRDHRMEQKAVEKGADVMSVNKLHMIGQLEDNYLLDQPEHYGQLQFFQHATGITDKRRLRNHIISIAKEAYAVFPYPCIWALYFCYTRVLTHPVYQQVLEQSLRDSDQGRQPIFLDVGSFIGIDLRQAVYSGMKRDNVIGTDLIDGELS
;
A
#
# COMPACT_ATOMS: atom_id res chain seq x y z
N MET A 1 27.87 8.21 -4.08
CA MET A 1 26.81 7.56 -3.28
C MET A 1 26.27 8.57 -2.28
N ALA A 2 25.07 9.09 -2.52
CA ALA A 2 24.40 9.95 -1.54
C ALA A 2 23.73 9.04 -0.50
N VAL A 3 24.30 8.97 0.70
CA VAL A 3 23.62 8.38 1.86
C VAL A 3 22.62 9.45 2.33
N ILE A 4 21.34 9.24 2.06
CA ILE A 4 20.28 10.04 2.68
C ILE A 4 20.20 9.57 4.14
N THR A 5 21.01 10.17 5.02
CA THR A 5 20.79 10.08 6.46
C THR A 5 19.65 11.03 6.82
N THR A 6 18.44 10.49 6.99
CA THR A 6 17.41 11.20 7.75
C THR A 6 17.96 11.42 9.16
N ARG A 7 18.12 12.69 9.58
CA ARG A 7 18.52 13.00 10.95
C ARG A 7 17.42 12.51 11.89
N ARG A 8 17.61 11.32 12.50
CA ARG A 8 16.84 10.90 13.68
C ARG A 8 17.03 11.95 14.76
N ASP A 9 15.94 12.56 15.23
CA ASP A 9 16.01 13.51 16.34
C ASP A 9 16.24 12.77 17.65
N HIS A 10 17.52 12.52 17.96
CA HIS A 10 17.96 11.83 19.17
C HIS A 10 17.47 12.47 20.48
N ARG A 11 16.99 13.73 20.44
CA ARG A 11 16.47 14.41 21.64
C ARG A 11 15.13 13.85 22.11
N MET A 12 14.30 13.35 21.20
CA MET A 12 13.01 12.76 21.54
C MET A 12 13.18 11.35 22.11
N GLU A 13 14.09 10.56 21.53
CA GLU A 13 14.45 9.22 22.03
C GLU A 13 15.10 9.30 23.43
N GLN A 14 16.04 10.22 23.65
CA GLN A 14 16.64 10.44 24.98
C GLN A 14 15.59 10.86 26.02
N LYS A 15 14.69 11.78 25.68
CA LYS A 15 13.59 12.18 26.57
C LYS A 15 12.59 11.06 26.85
N ALA A 16 12.36 10.16 25.89
CA ALA A 16 11.50 8.99 26.07
C ALA A 16 12.14 7.97 27.02
N VAL A 17 13.43 7.69 26.86
CA VAL A 17 14.22 6.84 27.76
C VAL A 17 14.24 7.41 29.18
N GLU A 18 14.50 8.72 29.33
CA GLU A 18 14.53 9.41 30.63
C GLU A 18 13.18 9.38 31.36
N LYS A 19 12.07 9.28 30.63
CA LYS A 19 10.71 9.23 31.18
C LYS A 19 10.17 7.79 31.35
N GLY A 20 10.97 6.77 31.05
CA GLY A 20 10.53 5.37 31.10
C GLY A 20 9.48 5.03 30.04
N ALA A 21 9.36 5.83 28.98
CA ALA A 21 8.49 5.54 27.86
C ALA A 21 9.16 4.52 26.93
N ASP A 22 8.39 3.54 26.45
CA ASP A 22 8.87 2.60 25.43
C ASP A 22 9.24 3.35 24.15
N VAL A 23 10.54 3.43 23.86
CA VAL A 23 11.11 4.12 22.70
C VAL A 23 10.53 3.56 21.39
N MET A 24 10.19 2.27 21.35
CA MET A 24 9.55 1.65 20.18
C MET A 24 8.14 2.19 19.98
N SER A 25 7.36 2.34 21.05
CA SER A 25 6.04 2.97 21.00
C SER A 25 6.11 4.45 20.62
N VAL A 26 7.11 5.20 21.12
CA VAL A 26 7.31 6.61 20.75
C VAL A 26 7.70 6.75 19.28
N ASN A 27 8.61 5.91 18.78
CA ASN A 27 8.99 5.87 17.37
C ASN A 27 7.80 5.47 16.48
N LYS A 28 6.98 4.50 16.92
CA LYS A 28 5.75 4.11 16.21
C LYS A 28 4.76 5.28 16.12
N LEU A 29 4.53 6.01 17.20
CA LEU A 29 3.63 7.17 17.22
C LEU A 29 4.15 8.32 16.34
N HIS A 30 5.46 8.57 16.39
CA HIS A 30 6.11 9.57 15.54
C HIS A 30 5.98 9.24 14.05
N MET A 31 6.25 7.98 13.67
CA MET A 31 6.12 7.51 12.29
C MET A 31 4.67 7.57 11.79
N ILE A 32 3.70 7.18 12.64
CA ILE A 32 2.26 7.32 12.35
C ILE A 32 1.88 8.78 12.09
N GLY A 33 2.45 9.72 12.85
CA GLY A 33 2.23 11.16 12.66
C GLY A 33 2.78 11.72 11.34
N GLN A 34 3.68 11.00 10.68
CA GLN A 34 4.34 11.40 9.43
C GLN A 34 3.88 10.60 8.20
N LEU A 35 2.92 9.67 8.35
CA LEU A 35 2.36 8.90 7.22
C LEU A 35 1.90 9.78 6.07
N GLU A 36 1.35 10.95 6.41
CA GLU A 36 0.82 11.94 5.49
C GLU A 36 1.87 12.55 4.56
N ASP A 37 3.14 12.59 4.99
CA ASP A 37 4.26 13.12 4.20
C ASP A 37 4.60 12.19 3.03
N ASN A 38 4.22 10.92 3.13
CA ASN A 38 4.43 9.90 2.10
C ASN A 38 3.26 9.79 1.11
N TYR A 39 2.24 10.65 1.20
CA TYR A 39 1.07 10.62 0.31
C TYR A 39 1.32 11.41 -0.98
N LEU A 40 1.33 10.72 -2.12
CA LEU A 40 1.67 11.29 -3.43
C LEU A 40 0.56 11.14 -4.47
N LEU A 41 -0.60 10.54 -4.16
CA LEU A 41 -1.68 10.34 -5.16
C LEU A 41 -2.23 11.66 -5.75
N ASP A 42 -2.01 12.79 -5.10
CA ASP A 42 -2.40 14.10 -5.63
C ASP A 42 -1.43 14.64 -6.69
N GLN A 43 -0.24 14.04 -6.84
CA GLN A 43 0.73 14.42 -7.85
C GLN A 43 0.28 13.95 -9.25
N PRO A 44 0.50 14.75 -10.31
CA PRO A 44 0.03 14.44 -11.67
C PRO A 44 0.47 13.09 -12.21
N GLU A 45 1.69 12.64 -11.87
CA GLU A 45 2.25 11.35 -12.27
C GLU A 45 1.47 10.14 -11.75
N HIS A 46 0.64 10.34 -10.72
CA HIS A 46 -0.17 9.30 -10.08
C HIS A 46 -1.66 9.38 -10.43
N TYR A 47 -2.01 10.11 -11.50
CA TYR A 47 -3.41 10.27 -11.93
C TYR A 47 -4.15 8.94 -12.14
N GLY A 48 -3.50 7.94 -12.74
CA GLY A 48 -4.11 6.62 -12.95
C GLY A 48 -4.42 5.89 -11.64
N GLN A 49 -3.50 5.94 -10.68
CA GLN A 49 -3.71 5.37 -9.34
C GLN A 49 -4.83 6.12 -8.61
N LEU A 50 -4.83 7.46 -8.67
CA LEU A 50 -5.90 8.26 -8.07
C LEU A 50 -7.28 7.84 -8.61
N GLN A 51 -7.41 7.70 -9.94
CA GLN A 51 -8.66 7.24 -10.56
C GLN A 51 -9.06 5.84 -10.09
N PHE A 52 -8.10 4.92 -10.01
CA PHE A 52 -8.36 3.57 -9.50
C PHE A 52 -8.88 3.61 -8.06
N PHE A 53 -8.22 4.36 -7.16
CA PHE A 53 -8.67 4.45 -5.76
C PHE A 53 -10.04 5.13 -5.64
N GLN A 54 -10.32 6.17 -6.43
CA GLN A 54 -11.64 6.79 -6.48
C GLN A 54 -12.71 5.80 -6.95
N HIS A 55 -12.41 4.99 -7.97
CA HIS A 55 -13.30 3.95 -8.46
C HIS A 55 -13.53 2.85 -7.43
N ALA A 56 -12.45 2.31 -6.85
CA ALA A 56 -12.49 1.18 -5.93
C ALA A 56 -13.17 1.51 -4.59
N THR A 57 -13.08 2.76 -4.14
CA THR A 57 -13.67 3.21 -2.86
C THR A 57 -15.01 3.92 -3.04
N GLY A 58 -15.33 4.39 -4.26
CA GLY A 58 -16.44 5.30 -4.51
C GLY A 58 -16.25 6.73 -3.96
N ILE A 59 -15.06 7.06 -3.43
CA ILE A 59 -14.76 8.37 -2.86
C ILE A 59 -14.12 9.26 -3.92
N THR A 60 -14.89 10.15 -4.54
CA THR A 60 -14.40 11.05 -5.60
C THR A 60 -13.68 12.30 -5.08
N ASP A 61 -14.02 12.77 -3.87
CA ASP A 61 -13.34 13.91 -3.24
C ASP A 61 -11.92 13.53 -2.79
N LYS A 62 -10.90 14.17 -3.36
CA LYS A 62 -9.48 13.84 -3.12
C LYS A 62 -9.10 13.91 -1.64
N ARG A 63 -9.62 14.91 -0.91
CA ARG A 63 -9.31 15.09 0.52
C ARG A 63 -9.92 13.97 1.36
N ARG A 64 -11.18 13.59 1.11
CA ARG A 64 -11.82 12.45 1.76
C ARG A 64 -11.10 11.14 1.43
N LEU A 65 -10.66 10.96 0.18
CA LEU A 65 -9.91 9.78 -0.22
C LEU A 65 -8.55 9.70 0.48
N ARG A 66 -7.80 10.82 0.55
CA ARG A 66 -6.56 10.93 1.32
C ARG A 66 -6.78 10.52 2.77
N ASN A 67 -7.78 11.11 3.43
CA ASN A 67 -8.08 10.80 4.84
C ASN A 67 -8.44 9.32 5.03
N HIS A 68 -9.20 8.73 4.11
CA HIS A 68 -9.56 7.32 4.14
C HIS A 68 -8.33 6.42 4.01
N ILE A 69 -7.47 6.67 3.03
CA ILE A 69 -6.21 5.93 2.81
C ILE A 69 -5.29 6.02 4.03
N ILE A 70 -5.15 7.21 4.61
CA ILE A 70 -4.31 7.43 5.80
C ILE A 70 -4.90 6.70 7.02
N SER A 71 -6.23 6.63 7.18
CA SER A 71 -6.86 5.85 8.25
C SER A 71 -6.50 4.37 8.15
N ILE A 72 -6.66 3.79 6.94
CA ILE A 72 -6.30 2.40 6.68
C ILE A 72 -4.83 2.14 6.97
N ALA A 73 -3.94 3.04 6.55
CA ALA A 73 -2.51 2.92 6.82
C ALA A 73 -2.22 2.95 8.33
N LYS A 74 -2.91 3.80 9.10
CA LYS A 74 -2.76 3.87 10.57
C LYS A 74 -3.22 2.59 11.25
N GLU A 75 -4.39 2.07 10.86
CA GLU A 75 -4.95 0.81 11.37
C GLU A 75 -4.00 -0.36 11.07
N ALA A 76 -3.56 -0.49 9.83
CA ALA A 76 -2.61 -1.52 9.41
C ALA A 76 -1.25 -1.40 10.14
N TYR A 77 -0.71 -0.20 10.27
CA TYR A 77 0.56 0.04 10.96
C TYR A 77 0.46 -0.22 12.47
N ALA A 78 -0.74 -0.09 13.05
CA ALA A 78 -1.01 -0.47 14.43
C ALA A 78 -0.90 -1.99 14.62
N VAL A 79 -1.41 -2.79 13.68
CA VAL A 79 -1.29 -4.26 13.66
C VAL A 79 0.17 -4.67 13.48
N PHE A 80 0.82 -4.23 12.40
CA PHE A 80 2.23 -4.50 12.17
C PHE A 80 2.92 -3.33 11.45
N PRO A 81 4.00 -2.75 12.00
CA PRO A 81 4.60 -1.52 11.49
C PRO A 81 5.56 -1.75 10.30
N TYR A 82 5.09 -2.39 9.23
CA TYR A 82 5.92 -2.62 8.05
C TYR A 82 6.34 -1.29 7.40
N PRO A 83 7.62 -1.11 7.02
CA PRO A 83 8.09 0.12 6.37
C PRO A 83 7.33 0.48 5.09
N CYS A 84 6.81 -0.51 4.37
CA CYS A 84 6.01 -0.30 3.16
C CYS A 84 4.63 0.32 3.44
N ILE A 85 4.04 0.07 4.62
CA ILE A 85 2.80 0.73 5.07
C ILE A 85 3.11 2.18 5.41
N TRP A 86 4.21 2.43 6.13
CA TRP A 86 4.66 3.80 6.43
C TRP A 86 4.92 4.63 5.16
N ALA A 87 5.56 4.03 4.17
CA ALA A 87 5.85 4.67 2.89
C ALA A 87 4.67 4.67 1.91
N LEU A 88 3.48 4.19 2.33
CA LEU A 88 2.27 4.10 1.52
C LEU A 88 2.48 3.40 0.17
N TYR A 89 3.35 2.38 0.10
CA TYR A 89 3.69 1.72 -1.17
C TYR A 89 2.51 1.06 -1.89
N PHE A 90 1.46 0.71 -1.13
CA PHE A 90 0.21 0.21 -1.68
C PHE A 90 -0.54 1.24 -2.56
N CYS A 91 -0.25 2.53 -2.40
CA CYS A 91 -0.81 3.59 -3.26
C CYS A 91 -0.15 3.64 -4.64
N TYR A 92 1.07 3.13 -4.79
CA TYR A 92 1.89 3.30 -6.00
C TYR A 92 2.03 2.02 -6.84
N THR A 93 1.37 0.94 -6.39
CA THR A 93 0.99 -0.19 -7.25
C THR A 93 2.20 -0.79 -7.97
N ARG A 94 3.20 -1.18 -7.18
CA ARG A 94 4.52 -1.64 -7.66
C ARG A 94 4.44 -2.84 -8.60
N VAL A 95 3.42 -3.68 -8.44
CA VAL A 95 3.20 -4.83 -9.31
C VAL A 95 2.77 -4.37 -10.69
N LEU A 96 1.79 -3.47 -10.79
CA LEU A 96 1.32 -2.97 -12.09
C LEU A 96 2.36 -2.15 -12.86
N THR A 97 3.19 -1.41 -12.13
CA THR A 97 4.24 -0.57 -12.71
C THR A 97 5.50 -1.36 -13.04
N HIS A 98 5.54 -2.66 -12.73
CA HIS A 98 6.65 -3.52 -13.08
C HIS A 98 6.73 -3.69 -14.62
N PRO A 99 7.92 -3.57 -15.25
CA PRO A 99 8.05 -3.63 -16.71
C PRO A 99 7.49 -4.90 -17.35
N VAL A 100 7.47 -6.01 -16.59
CA VAL A 100 6.97 -7.32 -17.06
C VAL A 100 5.46 -7.47 -16.87
N TYR A 101 4.82 -6.68 -16.01
CA TYR A 101 3.41 -6.86 -15.68
C TYR A 101 2.52 -6.74 -16.91
N GLN A 102 2.84 -5.83 -17.83
CA GLN A 102 2.05 -5.66 -19.04
C GLN A 102 2.03 -6.94 -19.90
N GLN A 103 3.16 -7.65 -19.99
CA GLN A 103 3.23 -8.94 -20.70
C GLN A 103 2.40 -10.02 -19.98
N VAL A 104 2.41 -10.03 -18.63
CA VAL A 104 1.59 -10.92 -17.82
C VAL A 104 0.11 -10.67 -18.02
N LEU A 105 -0.31 -9.40 -18.01
CA LEU A 105 -1.69 -9.00 -18.23
C LEU A 105 -2.16 -9.39 -19.62
N GLU A 106 -1.41 -9.04 -20.66
CA GLU A 106 -1.77 -9.37 -22.04
C GLU A 106 -1.88 -10.88 -22.27
N GLN A 107 -0.96 -11.68 -21.73
CA GLN A 107 -1.04 -13.13 -21.82
C GLN A 107 -2.27 -13.66 -21.07
N SER A 108 -2.54 -13.12 -19.88
CA SER A 108 -3.70 -13.53 -19.08
C SER A 108 -5.01 -13.25 -19.79
N LEU A 109 -5.16 -12.07 -20.40
CA LEU A 109 -6.36 -11.70 -21.15
C LEU A 109 -6.55 -12.57 -22.39
N ARG A 110 -5.49 -12.78 -23.21
CA ARG A 110 -5.54 -13.66 -24.39
C ARG A 110 -5.96 -15.09 -24.04
N ASP A 111 -5.46 -15.61 -22.93
CA ASP A 111 -5.78 -16.97 -22.48
C ASP A 111 -7.18 -17.02 -21.82
N SER A 112 -7.62 -15.92 -21.21
CA SER A 112 -8.97 -15.79 -20.65
C SER A 112 -10.06 -15.89 -21.71
N ASP A 113 -9.85 -15.31 -22.90
CA ASP A 113 -10.74 -15.40 -24.06
C ASP A 113 -10.93 -16.84 -24.55
N GLN A 114 -9.94 -17.70 -24.27
CA GLN A 114 -9.96 -19.13 -24.59
C GLN A 114 -10.43 -19.99 -23.40
N GLY A 115 -10.94 -19.36 -22.34
CA GLY A 115 -11.45 -20.05 -21.15
C GLY A 115 -10.36 -20.59 -20.21
N ARG A 116 -9.10 -20.15 -20.36
CA ARG A 116 -7.92 -20.74 -19.73
C ARG A 116 -6.99 -19.70 -19.08
N GLN A 117 -7.56 -18.66 -18.46
CA GLN A 117 -6.78 -17.63 -17.77
C GLN A 117 -5.87 -18.26 -16.70
N PRO A 118 -4.56 -17.96 -16.68
CA PRO A 118 -3.67 -18.38 -15.61
C PRO A 118 -4.09 -17.83 -14.24
N ILE A 119 -3.62 -18.48 -13.18
CA ILE A 119 -3.76 -17.94 -11.82
C ILE A 119 -2.75 -16.80 -11.65
N PHE A 120 -3.24 -15.64 -11.25
CA PHE A 120 -2.43 -14.55 -10.73
C PHE A 120 -2.31 -14.71 -9.22
N LEU A 121 -1.09 -14.91 -8.72
CA LEU A 121 -0.81 -15.09 -7.30
C LEU A 121 -0.01 -13.90 -6.75
N ASP A 122 -0.56 -13.24 -5.74
CA ASP A 122 0.09 -12.16 -4.98
C ASP A 122 0.52 -12.67 -3.60
N VAL A 123 1.83 -12.62 -3.31
CA VAL A 123 2.42 -13.12 -2.07
C VAL A 123 2.88 -11.93 -1.23
N GLY A 124 2.34 -11.81 -0.02
CA GLY A 124 2.43 -10.56 0.74
C GLY A 124 1.41 -9.54 0.25
N SER A 125 0.18 -10.00 0.00
CA SER A 125 -0.87 -9.22 -0.67
C SER A 125 -1.42 -8.05 0.14
N PHE A 126 -1.01 -7.90 1.40
CA PHE A 126 -1.49 -6.89 2.33
C PHE A 126 -3.03 -6.88 2.37
N ILE A 127 -3.67 -5.74 2.13
CA ILE A 127 -5.13 -5.62 2.04
C ILE A 127 -5.69 -5.96 0.64
N GLY A 128 -4.92 -6.65 -0.21
CA GLY A 128 -5.33 -7.09 -1.55
C GLY A 128 -5.45 -5.97 -2.59
N ILE A 129 -4.61 -4.93 -2.50
CA ILE A 129 -4.71 -3.79 -3.44
C ILE A 129 -4.32 -4.18 -4.87
N ASP A 130 -3.26 -4.97 -5.03
CA ASP A 130 -2.78 -5.40 -6.35
C ASP A 130 -3.76 -6.43 -6.96
N LEU A 131 -4.40 -7.27 -6.12
CA LEU A 131 -5.50 -8.15 -6.54
C LEU A 131 -6.69 -7.36 -7.12
N ARG A 132 -7.16 -6.33 -6.40
CA ARG A 132 -8.28 -5.49 -6.87
C ARG A 132 -7.95 -4.81 -8.20
N GLN A 133 -6.70 -4.44 -8.39
CA GLN A 133 -6.23 -3.84 -9.63
C GLN A 133 -6.09 -4.82 -10.79
N ALA A 134 -5.63 -6.04 -10.53
CA ALA A 134 -5.60 -7.10 -11.52
C ALA A 134 -7.01 -7.39 -12.05
N VAL A 135 -8.00 -7.45 -11.14
CA VAL A 135 -9.42 -7.57 -11.52
C VAL A 135 -9.92 -6.34 -12.27
N TYR A 136 -9.59 -5.13 -11.80
CA TYR A 136 -9.94 -3.88 -12.49
C TYR A 136 -9.35 -3.82 -13.92
N SER A 137 -8.21 -4.46 -14.15
CA SER A 137 -7.55 -4.59 -15.45
C SER A 137 -8.14 -5.69 -16.34
N GLY A 138 -9.17 -6.39 -15.88
CA GLY A 138 -9.94 -7.37 -16.65
C GLY A 138 -9.63 -8.84 -16.34
N MET A 139 -8.74 -9.14 -15.40
CA MET A 139 -8.55 -10.53 -14.96
C MET A 139 -9.80 -11.05 -14.23
N LYS A 140 -10.19 -12.29 -14.53
CA LYS A 140 -11.27 -12.99 -13.82
C LYS A 140 -10.94 -13.11 -12.33
N ARG A 141 -11.86 -12.65 -11.48
CA ARG A 141 -11.73 -12.65 -10.01
C ARG A 141 -11.35 -14.02 -9.44
N ASP A 142 -11.96 -15.09 -9.94
CA ASP A 142 -11.75 -16.45 -9.42
C ASP A 142 -10.33 -16.98 -9.66
N ASN A 143 -9.57 -16.31 -10.53
CA ASN A 143 -8.20 -16.66 -10.89
C ASN A 143 -7.18 -15.65 -10.32
N VAL A 144 -7.61 -14.76 -9.42
CA VAL A 144 -6.75 -13.77 -8.76
C VAL A 144 -6.73 -14.09 -7.26
N ILE A 145 -5.60 -14.60 -6.77
CA ILE A 145 -5.45 -15.14 -5.42
C ILE A 145 -4.35 -14.36 -4.70
N GLY A 146 -4.61 -13.98 -3.44
CA GLY A 146 -3.62 -13.37 -2.58
C GLY A 146 -3.41 -14.16 -1.29
N THR A 147 -2.21 -14.05 -0.74
CA THR A 147 -1.88 -14.58 0.58
C THR A 147 -1.01 -13.57 1.33
N ASP A 148 -1.18 -13.51 2.65
CA ASP A 148 -0.33 -12.74 3.54
C ASP A 148 -0.10 -13.53 4.84
N LEU A 149 0.85 -13.09 5.66
CA LEU A 149 1.16 -13.70 6.95
C LEU A 149 0.14 -13.33 8.04
N ILE A 150 -0.54 -12.20 7.87
CA ILE A 150 -1.50 -11.66 8.84
C ILE A 150 -2.91 -11.87 8.29
N ASP A 151 -3.77 -12.51 9.08
CA ASP A 151 -5.18 -12.66 8.74
C ASP A 151 -5.88 -11.30 8.70
N GLY A 152 -6.75 -11.09 7.72
CA GLY A 152 -7.37 -9.80 7.40
C GLY A 152 -8.41 -9.28 8.40
N GLU A 153 -8.52 -9.87 9.59
CA GLU A 153 -9.35 -9.34 10.67
C GLU A 153 -8.61 -8.17 11.34
N LEU A 154 -8.80 -6.98 10.79
CA LEU A 154 -8.51 -5.73 11.50
C LEU A 154 -9.50 -5.65 12.68
N SER A 155 -9.03 -5.96 13.89
CA SER A 155 -9.79 -5.94 15.14
C SER A 155 -10.31 -4.56 15.53
#